data_AF-A0A6J6PPI2-F1
#
_entry.id   AF-A0A6J6PPI2-F1
#
_cell.length_a   1.000
_cell.length_b   1.000
_cell.length_c   1.000
_cell.angle_alpha   90.00
_cell.angle_beta   90.00
_cell.angle_gamma   90.00
#
_symmetry.space_group_name_H-M   'P 1'
#
loop_
_entity.id
_entity.type
_entity.pdbx_description
1 polymer ?
#
loop_
_entity_poly.entity_id
_entity_poly.type
_entity_poly.pdbx_seq_one_letter_code
_entity_poly.pdbx_strand_id
1 'polypeptide(L)'
;MSQRHRSESAAALPKQELRAHAHAERHRIHTELHLLSNAVGTSVEVDDADEPGVEWKPVHHHDADRARAKLDGAAKTRHWKRKAWKRRTLQRRAKAMAFRLAGS
;
A
#
# COMPACT_ATOMS: atom_id res chain seq x y z
N MET A 1 -28.83 6.71 11.98
CA MET A 1 -27.59 7.49 11.77
C MET A 1 -26.55 7.00 12.76
N SER A 2 -25.41 6.49 12.29
CA SER A 2 -24.40 5.87 13.16
C SER A 2 -23.62 6.96 13.91
N GLN A 3 -24.03 7.24 15.16
CA GLN A 3 -23.19 7.93 16.13
C GLN A 3 -22.05 6.98 16.48
N ARG A 4 -20.92 7.11 15.78
CA ARG A 4 -19.69 6.43 16.18
C ARG A 4 -19.08 7.25 17.30
N HIS A 5 -19.27 6.75 18.53
CA HIS A 5 -18.48 7.00 19.73
C HIS A 5 -17.39 8.06 19.54
N ARG A 6 -17.73 9.33 19.79
CA ARG A 6 -16.73 10.34 20.15
C ARG A 6 -16.29 9.97 21.56
N SER A 7 -15.20 9.24 21.68
CA SER A 7 -14.50 9.05 22.95
C SER A 7 -14.07 10.44 23.45
N GLU A 8 -14.70 10.88 24.53
CA GLU A 8 -14.54 12.18 25.20
C GLU A 8 -13.26 12.27 26.05
N SER A 9 -12.23 11.51 25.71
CA SER A 9 -11.01 11.39 26.50
C SER A 9 -9.79 11.56 25.59
N ALA A 10 -9.17 12.74 25.72
CA ALA A 10 -8.02 13.27 24.99
C ALA A 10 -8.28 13.72 23.54
N ALA A 11 -7.87 14.97 23.25
CA ALA A 11 -7.74 15.43 21.87
C ALA A 11 -6.81 14.48 21.12
N ALA A 12 -7.28 13.92 20.00
CA ALA A 12 -6.47 13.00 19.22
C ALA A 12 -5.16 13.70 18.82
N LEU A 13 -4.03 13.08 19.18
CA LEU A 13 -2.70 13.59 18.84
C LEU A 13 -2.62 13.90 17.34
N PRO A 14 -1.91 14.97 16.94
CA PRO A 14 -1.65 15.27 15.55
C PRO A 14 -1.22 14.03 14.77
N LYS A 15 -1.75 13.85 13.55
CA LYS A 15 -1.45 12.67 12.71
C LYS A 15 0.04 12.43 12.50
N GLN A 16 0.85 13.50 12.56
CA GLN A 16 2.30 13.43 12.45
C GLN A 16 2.92 12.74 13.67
N GLU A 17 2.47 13.06 14.88
CA GLU A 17 2.94 12.43 16.12
C GLU A 17 2.54 10.96 16.18
N LEU A 18 1.30 10.62 15.78
CA LEU A 18 0.87 9.23 15.69
C LEU A 18 1.73 8.41 14.72
N ARG A 19 2.13 9.01 13.59
CA ARG A 19 3.02 8.37 12.62
C ARG A 19 4.44 8.21 13.15
N ALA A 20 4.95 9.23 13.82
CA ALA A 20 6.28 9.20 14.44
C ALA A 20 6.33 8.13 15.53
N HIS A 21 5.34 8.09 16.42
CA HIS A 21 5.19 7.06 17.45
C HIS A 21 5.11 5.66 16.83
N ALA A 22 4.26 5.45 15.83
CA ALA A 22 4.17 4.16 15.14
C ALA A 22 5.47 3.75 14.44
N HIS A 23 6.25 4.70 13.92
CA HIS A 23 7.54 4.42 13.30
C HIS A 23 8.61 4.09 14.34
N ALA A 24 8.67 4.84 15.44
CA ALA A 24 9.57 4.57 16.57
C ALA A 24 9.30 3.19 17.16
N GLU A 25 8.03 2.83 17.36
CA GLU A 25 7.66 1.52 17.91
C GLU A 25 8.05 0.38 16.96
N ARG A 26 7.82 0.55 15.65
CA ARG A 26 8.31 -0.42 14.64
C ARG A 26 9.84 -0.56 14.69
N HIS A 27 10.56 0.55 14.82
CA HIS A 27 12.02 0.53 14.90
C HIS A 27 12.53 -0.16 16.16
N ARG A 28 11.90 0.11 17.30
CA ARG A 28 12.22 -0.53 18.57
C ARG A 28 12.04 -2.05 18.46
N ILE A 29 10.86 -2.50 18.03
CA ILE A 29 10.57 -3.93 17.84
C ILE A 29 11.57 -4.57 16.87
N HIS A 30 11.86 -3.92 15.75
CA HIS A 30 12.84 -4.44 14.79
C HIS A 30 14.24 -4.59 15.40
N THR A 31 14.67 -3.60 16.18
CA THR A 31 15.98 -3.64 16.85
C THR A 31 16.03 -4.76 17.90
N GLU A 32 14.99 -4.88 18.73
CA GLU A 32 14.87 -5.95 19.74
C GLU A 32 14.88 -7.33 19.09
N LEU A 33 14.10 -7.54 18.01
CA LEU A 33 14.09 -8.81 17.26
C LEU A 33 15.45 -9.12 16.64
N HIS A 34 16.14 -8.11 16.10
CA HIS A 34 17.47 -8.30 15.54
C HIS A 34 18.49 -8.71 16.61
N LEU A 35 18.47 -8.04 17.78
CA LEU A 35 19.31 -8.40 18.92
C LEU A 35 19.01 -9.81 19.42
N LEU A 36 17.73 -10.19 19.51
CA LEU A 36 17.33 -11.54 19.89
C LEU A 36 17.79 -12.58 18.87
N SER A 37 17.65 -12.31 17.57
CA SER A 37 18.16 -13.19 16.50
C SER A 37 19.67 -13.41 16.63
N ASN A 38 20.42 -12.35 16.93
CA ASN A 38 21.87 -12.45 17.12
C ASN A 38 22.23 -13.19 18.42
N ALA A 39 21.48 -12.97 19.50
CA ALA A 39 21.72 -13.58 20.80
C ALA A 39 21.36 -15.08 20.83
N VAL A 40 20.29 -15.47 20.13
CA VAL A 40 19.92 -16.88 19.96
C VAL A 40 20.90 -17.60 19.04
N GLY A 41 21.48 -16.87 18.06
CA GLY A 41 22.45 -17.42 17.13
C GLY A 41 21.85 -18.53 16.25
N THR A 42 22.57 -18.91 15.19
CA THR A 42 22.22 -20.10 14.42
C THR A 42 22.49 -21.33 15.29
N SER A 43 21.46 -22.14 15.56
CA SER A 43 21.60 -23.40 16.31
C SER A 43 22.38 -24.49 15.55
N VAL A 44 22.77 -24.19 14.31
CA VAL A 44 23.40 -25.09 13.34
C VAL A 44 24.48 -24.27 12.62
N GLU A 45 25.66 -24.85 12.41
CA GLU A 45 26.72 -24.22 11.64
C GLU A 45 26.27 -24.01 10.19
N VAL A 46 26.75 -22.95 9.54
CA VAL A 46 26.31 -22.60 8.17
C VAL A 46 26.57 -23.74 7.18
N ASP A 47 27.65 -24.49 7.39
CA ASP A 47 28.03 -25.65 6.56
C ASP A 47 27.14 -26.89 6.82
N ASP A 48 26.44 -26.95 7.95
CA ASP A 48 25.54 -28.03 8.35
C ASP A 48 24.06 -27.68 8.11
N ALA A 49 23.77 -26.47 7.63
CA ALA A 49 22.41 -26.02 7.33
C ALA A 49 21.97 -26.51 5.95
N ASP A 50 20.91 -27.32 5.89
CA ASP A 50 20.26 -27.67 4.63
C ASP A 50 19.73 -26.38 3.96
N GLU A 51 20.13 -26.14 2.70
CA GLU A 51 19.56 -25.04 1.90
C GLU A 51 18.03 -25.24 1.87
N PRO A 52 17.24 -24.25 2.32
CA PRO A 52 15.80 -24.39 2.37
C PRO A 52 15.27 -24.71 0.98
N GLY A 53 14.37 -25.70 0.91
CA GLY A 53 13.77 -26.13 -0.34
C GLY A 53 13.20 -24.94 -1.14
N VAL A 54 13.11 -25.10 -2.46
CA VAL A 54 12.63 -24.05 -3.39
C VAL A 54 11.28 -23.45 -2.97
N GLU A 55 10.49 -24.21 -2.22
CA GLU A 55 9.23 -23.81 -1.57
C GLU A 55 9.32 -22.65 -0.57
N TRP A 56 10.49 -22.39 0.04
CA TRP A 56 10.67 -21.27 0.97
C TRP A 56 10.89 -19.92 0.26
N LYS A 57 11.22 -19.95 -1.04
CA LYS A 57 11.44 -18.72 -1.80
C LYS A 57 10.12 -17.94 -1.86
N PRO A 58 10.08 -16.68 -1.38
CA PRO A 58 8.88 -15.86 -1.47
C PRO A 58 8.41 -15.81 -2.91
N VAL A 59 7.14 -16.09 -3.14
CA VAL A 59 6.54 -16.05 -4.48
C VAL A 59 6.85 -14.68 -5.09
N HIS A 60 7.60 -14.69 -6.19
CA HIS A 60 8.11 -13.47 -6.81
C HIS A 60 6.94 -12.55 -7.16
N HIS A 61 7.13 -11.23 -7.02
CA HIS A 61 6.09 -10.21 -7.29
C HIS A 61 5.39 -10.36 -8.67
N HIS A 62 6.03 -11.02 -9.62
CA HIS A 62 5.51 -11.35 -10.96
C HIS A 62 4.85 -12.73 -11.04
N ASP A 63 4.04 -13.06 -10.04
CA ASP A 63 3.21 -14.26 -10.07
C ASP A 63 2.11 -14.11 -11.15
N ALA A 64 2.17 -15.00 -12.16
CA ALA A 64 1.23 -15.05 -13.26
C ALA A 64 -0.20 -15.33 -12.78
N ASP A 65 -0.37 -16.12 -11.73
CA ASP A 65 -1.68 -16.48 -11.18
C ASP A 65 -2.26 -15.31 -10.37
N ARG A 66 -1.42 -14.58 -9.65
CA ARG A 66 -1.82 -13.31 -9.01
C ARG A 66 -2.21 -12.25 -10.04
N ALA A 67 -1.54 -12.22 -11.19
CA ALA A 67 -1.89 -11.34 -12.30
C ALA A 67 -3.23 -11.73 -12.94
N ARG A 68 -3.45 -13.02 -13.20
CA ARG A 68 -4.72 -13.58 -13.70
C ARG A 68 -5.88 -13.29 -12.74
N ALA A 69 -5.71 -13.52 -11.44
CA ALA A 69 -6.72 -13.21 -10.43
C ALA A 69 -7.08 -11.72 -10.35
N LYS A 70 -6.12 -10.81 -10.63
CA LYS A 70 -6.41 -9.36 -10.73
C LYS A 70 -7.19 -9.00 -11.99
N LEU A 71 -7.00 -9.73 -13.08
CA LEU A 71 -7.77 -9.54 -14.33
C LEU A 71 -9.20 -10.06 -14.14
N ASP A 72 -9.37 -11.22 -13.52
CA ASP A 72 -10.68 -11.81 -13.23
C ASP A 72 -11.45 -10.96 -12.20
N GLY A 73 -10.71 -10.44 -11.20
CA GLY A 73 -11.21 -9.53 -10.19
C GLY A 73 -11.19 -8.06 -10.59
N ALA A 74 -10.94 -7.71 -11.86
CA ALA A 74 -10.83 -6.33 -12.33
C ALA A 74 -12.14 -5.59 -12.05
N ALA A 75 -12.18 -4.92 -10.90
CA ALA A 75 -13.33 -4.21 -10.39
C ALA A 75 -13.89 -3.30 -11.49
N LYS A 76 -15.15 -3.57 -11.88
CA LYS A 76 -15.96 -2.71 -12.76
C LYS A 76 -15.65 -1.27 -12.39
N THR A 77 -15.10 -0.51 -13.34
CA THR A 77 -14.54 0.82 -13.08
C THR A 77 -15.55 1.63 -12.28
N ARG A 78 -15.22 1.96 -11.01
CA ARG A 78 -16.18 2.57 -10.07
C ARG A 78 -16.89 3.74 -10.75
N HIS A 79 -18.22 3.83 -10.63
CA HIS A 79 -19.04 4.77 -11.41
C HIS A 79 -18.53 6.22 -11.36
N TRP A 80 -17.96 6.64 -10.23
CA TRP A 80 -17.39 7.98 -10.05
C TRP A 80 -16.14 8.22 -10.90
N LYS A 81 -15.32 7.20 -11.15
CA LYS A 81 -14.16 7.29 -12.07
C LYS A 81 -14.64 7.54 -13.50
N ARG A 82 -15.71 6.84 -13.92
CA ARG A 82 -16.34 7.03 -15.25
C ARG A 82 -16.93 8.44 -15.37
N LYS A 83 -17.64 8.94 -14.35
CA LYS A 83 -18.12 10.34 -14.32
C LYS A 83 -16.97 11.36 -14.38
N ALA A 84 -15.91 11.15 -13.60
CA ALA A 84 -14.73 12.02 -13.61
C ALA A 84 -14.01 12.01 -14.97
N TRP A 85 -13.95 10.86 -15.64
CA TRP A 85 -13.43 10.76 -17.00
C TRP A 85 -14.30 11.55 -17.99
N LYS A 86 -15.63 11.37 -17.99
CA LYS A 86 -16.54 12.14 -18.85
C LYS A 86 -16.41 13.65 -18.64
N ARG A 87 -16.33 14.11 -17.38
CA ARG A 87 -16.11 15.53 -17.05
C ARG A 87 -14.80 16.06 -17.65
N ARG A 88 -13.69 15.33 -17.47
CA ARG A 88 -12.38 15.72 -18.05
C ARG A 88 -12.41 15.74 -19.57
N THR A 89 -13.05 14.77 -20.21
CA THR A 89 -13.17 14.74 -21.67
C THR A 89 -13.95 15.94 -22.20
N LEU A 90 -15.04 16.32 -21.54
CA LEU A 90 -15.80 17.52 -21.90
C LEU A 90 -14.95 18.79 -21.77
N GLN A 91 -14.24 18.95 -20.65
CA GLN A 91 -13.34 20.08 -20.43
C GLN A 91 -12.24 20.17 -21.49
N ARG A 92 -11.64 19.03 -21.88
CA ARG A 92 -10.62 19.00 -22.94
C ARG A 92 -11.21 19.41 -24.29
N ARG A 93 -12.42 18.95 -24.63
CA ARG A 93 -13.10 19.36 -25.87
C ARG A 93 -13.41 20.84 -25.89
N ALA A 94 -13.95 21.39 -24.80
CA ALA A 94 -14.20 22.82 -24.67
C ALA A 94 -12.91 23.65 -24.81
N LYS A 95 -11.83 23.22 -24.15
CA LYS A 95 -10.51 23.87 -24.26
C LYS A 95 -9.98 23.83 -25.70
N ALA A 96 -10.10 22.69 -26.39
CA ALA A 96 -9.67 22.55 -27.78
C ALA A 96 -10.50 23.42 -28.74
N MET A 97 -11.82 23.55 -28.51
CA MET A 97 -12.67 24.47 -29.29
C MET A 97 -12.26 25.93 -29.05
N ALA A 98 -12.03 26.32 -27.79
CA ALA A 98 -11.57 27.66 -27.47
C ALA A 98 -10.22 27.99 -28.14
N PHE A 99 -9.28 27.05 -28.16
CA PHE A 99 -8.02 27.24 -28.88
C PHE A 99 -8.19 27.36 -30.41
N ARG A 100 -9.12 26.61 -31.00
CA ARG A 100 -9.41 26.74 -32.45
C ARG A 100 -10.03 28.08 -32.79
N LEU A 101 -10.97 28.56 -31.96
CA LEU A 101 -11.61 29.87 -32.12
C LEU A 101 -10.65 31.04 -31.85
N ALA A 102 -9.69 30.88 -30.94
CA ALA A 102 -8.68 31.92 -30.67
C ALA A 102 -7.53 31.94 -31.69
N GLY A 103 -7.40 30.88 -32.51
CA GLY A 103 -6.40 30.77 -33.57
C GLY A 103 -6.94 31.04 -34.97
N SER A 104 -8.22 31.41 -35.11
CA SER A 104 -8.87 31.92 -36.33
C SER A 104 -9.06 33.41 -36.22
#